data_AF-A0A936DJH2-F1
#
_entry.id   AF-A0A936DJH2-F1
#
_cell.length_a   1.000
_cell.length_b   1.000
_cell.length_c   1.000
_cell.angle_alpha   90.00
_cell.angle_beta   90.00
_cell.angle_gamma   90.00
#
_symmetry.space_group_name_H-M   'P 1'
#
loop_
_entity.id
_entity.type
_entity.pdbx_description
1 polymer ?
#
loop_
_entity_poly.entity_id
_entity_poly.type
_entity_poly.pdbx_seq_one_letter_code
_entity_poly.pdbx_strand_id
1 'polypeptide(L)'
;MPLTLPCNGGTTDVIARLDLRSTTATGVPPTAAITVPNQVTCGVSRALTATVSDANNDLVSTRWLVDGKLLAASVTSVVFTETHELAVRARDARGATTTVKKVVSCL
;
A
#
# COMPACT_ATOMS: atom_id res chain seq x y z
N MET A 1 7.37 -11.29 28.68
CA MET A 1 8.77 -11.75 28.67
C MET A 1 9.63 -10.52 28.91
N PRO A 2 10.36 -10.41 30.03
CA PRO A 2 11.24 -9.27 30.29
C PRO A 2 12.35 -9.22 29.24
N LEU A 3 12.77 -8.00 28.90
CA LEU A 3 13.95 -7.77 28.07
C LEU A 3 15.15 -7.52 29.00
N THR A 4 16.15 -8.38 28.91
CA THR A 4 17.38 -8.25 29.70
C THR A 4 18.35 -7.30 28.99
N LEU A 5 18.67 -6.18 29.63
CA LEU A 5 19.55 -5.13 29.09
C LEU A 5 20.83 -4.99 29.93
N PRO A 6 21.99 -4.73 29.31
CA PRO A 6 23.22 -4.46 30.03
C PRO A 6 23.14 -3.13 30.80
N CYS A 7 23.61 -3.12 32.04
CA CYS A 7 23.65 -1.94 32.91
C CYS A 7 24.92 -1.98 33.78
N ASN A 8 25.83 -1.01 33.59
CA ASN A 8 27.05 -0.78 34.38
C ASN A 8 27.81 -2.06 34.81
N GLY A 9 28.04 -2.98 33.87
CA GLY A 9 28.82 -4.21 34.11
C GLY A 9 28.01 -5.45 34.51
N GLY A 10 26.68 -5.35 34.61
CA GLY A 10 25.76 -6.47 34.77
C GLY A 10 24.60 -6.41 33.78
N THR A 11 23.52 -7.13 34.07
CA THR A 11 22.26 -7.03 33.33
C THR A 11 21.10 -6.70 34.27
N THR A 12 20.05 -6.10 33.73
CA THR A 12 18.80 -5.83 34.43
C THR A 12 17.61 -6.24 33.56
N ASP A 13 16.55 -6.72 34.20
CA ASP A 13 15.31 -7.06 33.51
C ASP A 13 14.40 -5.85 33.47
N VAL A 14 14.05 -5.43 32.25
CA VAL A 14 13.07 -4.37 32.03
C VAL A 14 11.75 -5.00 31.58
N ILE A 15 10.67 -4.64 32.27
CA ILE A 15 9.32 -4.97 31.84
C ILE A 15 8.78 -3.79 31.04
N ALA A 16 8.77 -3.93 29.71
CA ALA A 16 8.03 -3.03 28.84
C ALA A 16 6.54 -3.40 28.89
N ARG A 17 5.70 -2.44 29.31
CA ARG A 17 4.24 -2.56 29.16
C ARG A 17 3.83 -1.83 27.90
N LEU A 18 3.36 -2.58 26.90
CA LEU A 18 2.71 -2.02 25.72
C LEU A 18 1.22 -1.96 26.00
N ASP A 19 0.72 -0.78 26.39
CA ASP A 19 -0.72 -0.54 26.48
C ASP A 19 -1.25 -0.22 25.08
N LEU A 20 -1.81 -1.23 24.42
CA LEU A 20 -2.59 -1.05 23.20
C LEU A 20 -3.94 -0.46 23.58
N ARG A 21 -4.02 0.88 23.67
CA ARG A 21 -5.30 1.57 23.78
C ARG A 21 -6.03 1.45 22.45
N SER A 22 -6.93 0.47 22.34
CA SER A 22 -7.87 0.38 21.22
C SER A 22 -8.92 1.49 21.37
N THR A 23 -8.53 2.72 21.09
CA THR A 23 -9.45 3.84 20.95
C THR A 23 -9.74 3.96 19.46
N THR A 24 -10.90 3.46 19.02
CA THR A 24 -11.50 3.71 17.68
C THR A 24 -10.61 3.45 16.44
N ALA A 25 -9.46 2.78 16.58
CA ALA A 25 -8.59 2.36 15.48
C ALA A 25 -9.19 1.21 14.63
N THR A 26 -10.45 0.85 14.85
CA THR A 26 -11.23 -0.10 14.04
C THR A 26 -11.83 0.60 12.82
N GLY A 27 -10.99 1.33 12.08
CA GLY A 27 -11.38 1.86 10.77
C GLY A 27 -11.62 0.75 9.76
N VAL A 28 -12.50 0.98 8.80
CA VAL A 28 -12.62 0.09 7.65
C VAL A 28 -11.49 0.46 6.68
N PRO A 29 -10.61 -0.48 6.27
CA PRO A 29 -9.60 -0.18 5.27
C PRO A 29 -10.22 0.38 3.98
N PRO A 30 -9.49 1.21 3.23
CA PRO A 30 -10.00 1.75 1.98
C PRO A 30 -10.29 0.62 0.98
N THR A 31 -11.17 0.88 0.02
CA THR A 31 -11.43 -0.01 -1.13
C THR A 31 -10.82 0.60 -2.37
N ALA A 32 -10.38 -0.24 -3.32
CA ALA A 32 -9.84 0.20 -4.59
C ALA A 32 -10.24 -0.74 -5.73
N ALA A 33 -10.32 -0.23 -6.96
CA ALA A 33 -10.45 -1.05 -8.15
C ALA A 33 -9.69 -0.42 -9.33
N ILE A 34 -8.83 -1.19 -9.98
CA ILE A 34 -8.04 -0.74 -11.14
C ILE A 34 -8.93 -0.69 -12.38
N THR A 35 -9.03 0.50 -12.99
CA THR A 35 -9.84 0.74 -14.19
C THR A 35 -9.03 0.71 -15.49
N VAL A 36 -7.70 0.62 -15.42
CA VAL A 36 -6.83 0.33 -16.58
C VAL A 36 -7.28 -0.98 -17.26
N PRO A 37 -7.45 -1.06 -18.59
CA PRO A 37 -7.86 -2.29 -19.26
C PRO A 37 -6.92 -3.49 -19.02
N ASN A 38 -7.44 -4.71 -19.09
CA ASN A 38 -6.62 -5.95 -19.01
C ASN A 38 -5.68 -6.11 -20.21
N GLN A 39 -6.03 -5.50 -21.34
CA GLN A 39 -5.28 -5.58 -22.59
C GLN A 39 -5.07 -4.18 -23.13
N VAL A 40 -3.83 -3.86 -23.47
CA VAL A 40 -3.43 -2.55 -23.97
C VAL A 40 -2.50 -2.73 -25.15
N THR A 41 -2.55 -1.81 -26.12
CA THR A 41 -1.57 -1.80 -27.22
C THR A 41 -0.16 -1.54 -26.68
N CYS A 42 0.80 -2.35 -27.14
CA CYS A 42 2.19 -2.22 -26.78
C CYS A 42 2.83 -0.89 -27.19
N GLY A 43 3.75 -0.41 -26.35
CA GLY A 43 4.53 0.82 -26.62
C GLY A 43 3.73 2.12 -26.49
N VAL A 44 2.44 2.03 -26.19
CA VAL A 44 1.57 3.21 -26.00
C VAL A 44 1.46 3.55 -24.52
N SER A 45 1.63 4.83 -24.19
CA SER A 45 1.43 5.32 -22.82
C SER A 45 -0.02 5.15 -22.38
N ARG A 46 -0.20 4.55 -21.19
CA ARG A 46 -1.51 4.33 -20.56
C ARG A 46 -1.59 5.07 -19.25
N ALA A 47 -2.65 5.86 -19.10
CA ALA A 47 -2.96 6.49 -17.83
C ALA A 47 -3.25 5.43 -16.78
N LEU A 48 -2.70 5.60 -15.58
CA LEU A 48 -2.94 4.75 -14.43
C LEU A 48 -4.20 5.25 -13.71
N THR A 49 -5.29 4.50 -13.85
CA THR A 49 -6.59 4.89 -13.31
C THR A 49 -7.16 3.83 -12.38
N ALA A 50 -7.73 4.26 -11.27
CA ALA A 50 -8.43 3.44 -10.30
C ALA A 50 -9.58 4.23 -9.66
N THR A 51 -10.61 3.51 -9.21
CA THR A 51 -11.56 4.06 -8.23
C THR A 51 -11.05 3.70 -6.84
N VAL A 52 -11.08 4.66 -5.92
CA VAL A 52 -10.69 4.46 -4.52
C VAL A 52 -11.73 5.12 -3.63
N SER A 53 -12.14 4.43 -2.57
CA SER A 53 -13.12 4.93 -1.60
C SER A 53 -12.70 4.53 -0.20
N ASP A 54 -12.93 5.40 0.77
CA ASP A 54 -12.69 5.12 2.18
C ASP A 54 -13.97 5.41 2.98
N ALA A 55 -14.45 4.42 3.73
CA ALA A 55 -15.72 4.52 4.45
C ALA A 55 -15.68 5.51 5.63
N ASN A 56 -14.48 5.85 6.10
CA ASN A 56 -14.27 6.82 7.16
C ASN A 56 -13.83 8.19 6.62
N ASN A 57 -13.73 8.32 5.29
CA ASN A 57 -13.41 9.55 4.58
C ASN A 57 -12.03 10.13 4.96
N ASP A 58 -11.08 9.27 5.34
CA ASP A 58 -9.73 9.66 5.79
C ASP A 58 -8.62 9.06 4.91
N LEU A 59 -8.90 8.87 3.62
CA LEU A 59 -7.91 8.44 2.64
C LEU A 59 -6.73 9.43 2.56
N VAL A 60 -5.50 8.92 2.71
CA VAL A 60 -4.28 9.74 2.69
C VAL A 60 -3.49 9.59 1.40
N SER A 61 -3.43 8.38 0.83
CA SER A 61 -2.64 8.18 -0.38
C SER A 61 -3.13 7.03 -1.24
N THR A 62 -2.86 7.15 -2.53
CA THR A 62 -2.99 6.10 -3.53
C THR A 62 -1.68 6.01 -4.30
N ARG A 63 -1.08 4.83 -4.36
CA ARG A 63 0.22 4.61 -4.99
C ARG A 63 0.17 3.42 -5.94
N TRP A 64 0.84 3.56 -7.06
CA TRP A 64 0.95 2.52 -8.07
C TRP A 64 2.21 1.70 -7.92
N LEU A 65 2.11 0.42 -8.26
CA LEU A 65 3.23 -0.50 -8.37
C LEU A 65 3.13 -1.26 -9.69
N VAL A 66 4.28 -1.54 -10.30
CA VAL A 66 4.40 -2.45 -11.45
C VAL A 66 5.36 -3.55 -11.05
N ASP A 67 4.92 -4.80 -11.15
CA ASP A 67 5.66 -6.00 -10.71
C ASP A 67 6.20 -5.87 -9.27
N GLY A 68 5.37 -5.35 -8.37
CA GLY A 68 5.71 -5.11 -6.98
C GLY A 68 6.64 -3.91 -6.72
N LYS A 69 7.14 -3.22 -7.75
CA LYS A 69 7.99 -2.02 -7.59
C LYS A 69 7.13 -0.77 -7.48
N LEU A 70 7.30 -0.04 -6.38
CA LEU A 70 6.58 1.21 -6.12
C LEU A 70 7.02 2.32 -7.09
N LEU A 71 6.05 2.94 -7.76
CA LEU A 71 6.28 4.09 -8.61
C LEU A 71 6.40 5.38 -7.78
N ALA A 72 7.09 6.37 -8.36
CA ALA A 72 7.11 7.73 -7.81
C ALA A 72 5.70 8.34 -7.83
N ALA A 73 5.42 9.25 -6.88
CA ALA A 73 4.09 9.83 -6.70
C ALA A 73 3.57 10.58 -7.95
N SER A 74 4.50 11.17 -8.69
CA SER A 74 4.24 11.97 -9.89
C SER A 74 3.92 11.12 -11.13
N VAL A 75 4.11 9.81 -11.08
CA VAL A 75 3.87 8.93 -12.23
C VAL A 75 2.37 8.66 -12.35
N THR A 76 1.75 9.24 -13.38
CA THR A 76 0.32 9.09 -13.69
C THR A 76 0.06 8.22 -14.92
N SER A 77 1.11 7.82 -15.65
CA SER A 77 1.02 6.95 -16.82
C SER A 77 2.26 6.07 -16.97
N VAL A 78 2.10 4.91 -17.63
CA VAL A 78 3.16 3.94 -17.89
C VAL A 78 3.03 3.41 -19.32
N VAL A 79 4.16 3.15 -19.96
CA VAL A 79 4.22 2.40 -21.23
C VAL A 79 4.42 0.93 -20.91
N PHE A 80 3.48 0.09 -21.33
CA PHE A 80 3.60 -1.36 -21.23
C PHE A 80 4.23 -1.89 -22.52
N THR A 81 5.33 -2.64 -22.41
CA THR A 81 6.02 -3.29 -23.55
C THR A 81 5.88 -4.81 -23.52
N GLU A 82 5.44 -5.37 -22.40
CA GLU A 82 5.14 -6.78 -22.20
C GLU A 82 4.02 -6.92 -21.14
N THR A 83 3.69 -8.15 -20.77
CA THR A 83 2.67 -8.39 -19.74
C THR A 83 3.24 -8.10 -18.35
N HIS A 84 2.55 -7.27 -17.57
CA HIS A 84 2.97 -6.89 -16.21
C HIS A 84 1.85 -7.04 -15.19
N GLU A 85 2.21 -7.20 -13.91
CA GLU A 85 1.28 -7.06 -12.79
C GLU A 85 1.22 -5.59 -12.37
N LEU A 86 0.08 -4.94 -12.62
CA LEU A 86 -0.21 -3.61 -12.11
C LEU A 86 -0.90 -3.74 -10.75
N ALA A 87 -0.45 -2.97 -9.76
CA ALA A 87 -1.11 -2.89 -8.47
C ALA A 87 -1.35 -1.44 -8.03
N VAL A 88 -2.46 -1.22 -7.35
CA VAL A 88 -2.77 0.03 -6.66
C VAL A 88 -2.84 -0.23 -5.17
N ARG A 89 -2.14 0.58 -4.38
CA ARG A 89 -2.17 0.56 -2.92
C ARG A 89 -2.79 1.84 -2.39
N ALA A 90 -3.94 1.72 -1.75
CA ALA A 90 -4.60 2.79 -1.01
C ALA A 90 -4.22 2.72 0.47
N ARG A 91 -4.01 3.86 1.12
CA ARG A 91 -3.71 3.98 2.55
C ARG A 91 -4.52 5.10 3.18
N ASP A 92 -5.09 4.85 4.35
CA ASP A 92 -5.82 5.85 5.15
C ASP A 92 -4.91 6.57 6.17
N ALA A 93 -5.47 7.48 6.96
CA ALA A 93 -4.75 8.22 8.00
C ALA A 93 -4.33 7.36 9.18
N ARG A 94 -5.06 6.27 9.44
CA ARG A 94 -4.81 5.30 10.52
C ARG A 94 -3.74 4.27 10.17
N GLY A 95 -3.32 4.23 8.90
CA GLY A 95 -2.31 3.32 8.38
C GLY A 95 -2.85 2.01 7.82
N ALA A 96 -4.16 1.81 7.78
CA ALA A 96 -4.76 0.68 7.09
C ALA A 96 -4.48 0.79 5.59
N THR A 97 -4.20 -0.33 4.95
CA THR A 97 -3.87 -0.39 3.53
C THR A 97 -4.66 -1.47 2.81
N THR A 98 -5.10 -1.16 1.60
CA THR A 98 -5.64 -2.13 0.65
C THR A 98 -4.80 -2.10 -0.61
N THR A 99 -4.43 -3.28 -1.09
CA THR A 99 -3.72 -3.44 -2.37
C THR A 99 -4.56 -4.29 -3.30
N VAL A 100 -4.84 -3.77 -4.49
CA VAL A 100 -5.52 -4.49 -5.56
C VAL A 100 -4.57 -4.67 -6.72
N LYS A 101 -4.56 -5.86 -7.30
CA LYS A 101 -3.67 -6.28 -8.39
C LYS A 101 -4.47 -6.62 -9.64
N LYS A 102 -3.86 -6.41 -10.80
CA LYS A 102 -4.43 -6.68 -12.11
C LYS A 102 -3.31 -7.00 -13.09
N VAL A 103 -3.45 -8.08 -13.85
CA VAL A 103 -2.54 -8.37 -14.95
C VAL A 103 -2.94 -7.50 -16.14
N VAL A 104 -1.98 -6.77 -16.70
CA VAL A 104 -2.14 -5.97 -17.91
C VAL A 104 -1.28 -6.60 -19.00
N SER A 105 -1.93 -7.18 -19.99
CA SER A 105 -1.28 -7.77 -21.16
C SER A 105 -1.08 -6.73 -22.25
N CYS A 106 0.10 -6.82 -22.85
CA CYS A 106 0.52 -6.03 -24.00
C CYS A 106 0.21 -6.82 -25.27
N LEU A 107 -0.50 -6.21 -26.21
CA LEU A 107 -0.82 -6.77 -27.53
C LEU A 107 -0.28 -5.90 -28.66
#